data_AF-A0A3D8WUH4-F1
#
_entry.id   AF-A0A3D8WUH4-F1
#
_cell.length_a   1.000
_cell.length_b   1.000
_cell.length_c   1.000
_cell.angle_alpha   90.00
_cell.angle_beta   90.00
_cell.angle_gamma   90.00
#
_symmetry.space_group_name_H-M   'P 1'
#
loop_
_entity.id
_entity.type
_entity.pdbx_description
1 polymer ?
#
loop_
_entity_poly.entity_id
_entity_poly.type
_entity_poly.pdbx_seq_one_letter_code
_entity_poly.pdbx_strand_id
1 'polypeptide(L)'
;MTKFNEMMESVAKLQEIKSSTAGLVSTARNLFREEASQINQDKDLSPTGRMKKREALQKQYGEAFIKNARQLREDYDKAVVKASVAAEFLLNEGPAKPSPTKVASFEREFSALKTDLMLETRPDNAMRKLKAFAEAQNDAYLAKQVLNDFSSVVQSVLDIAGPEKAKYKLDLQNTLTSVRDKSMTDEQKKAQEIHAGMANEFGRDIFLPNGIEFNAIQEAFGAEFARAANKPQYYVLEEEKTNEQG
;
A
#
# COMPACT_ATOMS: atom_id res chain seq x y z
N MET A 1 -11.19 13.06 11.56
CA MET A 1 -10.68 11.70 11.29
C MET A 1 -9.16 11.81 11.21
N THR A 2 -8.40 10.93 11.85
CA THR A 2 -6.91 10.99 11.79
C THR A 2 -6.41 10.44 10.46
N LYS A 3 -5.21 10.81 10.02
CA LYS A 3 -4.59 10.27 8.80
C LYS A 3 -4.36 8.77 8.87
N PHE A 4 -4.10 8.26 10.08
CA PHE A 4 -4.04 6.84 10.36
C PHE A 4 -5.36 6.12 10.06
N ASN A 5 -6.50 6.68 10.50
CA ASN A 5 -7.80 6.09 10.20
C ASN A 5 -8.13 6.13 8.71
N GLU A 6 -7.86 7.25 8.03
CA GLU A 6 -8.04 7.38 6.57
C GLU A 6 -7.23 6.33 5.79
N MET A 7 -5.98 6.09 6.21
CA MET A 7 -5.11 5.06 5.64
C MET A 7 -5.72 3.66 5.84
N MET A 8 -6.12 3.33 7.06
CA MET A 8 -6.67 2.01 7.39
C MET A 8 -8.02 1.74 6.72
N GLU A 9 -8.90 2.74 6.64
CA GLU A 9 -10.17 2.64 5.90
C GLU A 9 -9.93 2.40 4.41
N SER A 10 -8.93 3.07 3.82
CA SER A 10 -8.58 2.87 2.41
C SER A 10 -8.03 1.45 2.17
N VAL A 11 -7.20 0.93 3.08
CA VAL A 11 -6.72 -0.47 3.02
C VAL A 11 -7.88 -1.46 3.16
N ALA A 12 -8.82 -1.21 4.08
CA ALA A 12 -10.01 -2.04 4.23
C ALA A 12 -10.85 -2.03 2.94
N LYS A 13 -11.00 -0.88 2.29
CA LYS A 13 -11.73 -0.76 1.02
C LYS A 13 -11.06 -1.58 -0.10
N LEU A 14 -9.73 -1.60 -0.16
CA LEU A 14 -9.01 -2.44 -1.12
C LEU A 14 -9.29 -3.93 -0.89
N GLN A 15 -9.30 -4.38 0.36
CA GLN A 15 -9.61 -5.77 0.70
C GLN A 15 -11.06 -6.13 0.37
N GLU A 16 -12.00 -5.24 0.69
CA GLU A 16 -13.41 -5.38 0.34
C GLU A 16 -13.59 -5.54 -1.17
N ILE A 17 -12.98 -4.67 -1.97
CA ILE A 17 -13.03 -4.73 -3.44
C ILE A 17 -12.48 -6.06 -3.95
N LYS A 18 -11.31 -6.50 -3.46
CA LYS A 18 -10.73 -7.80 -3.87
C LYS A 18 -11.69 -8.95 -3.56
N SER A 19 -12.32 -8.93 -2.39
CA SER A 19 -13.25 -9.97 -1.95
C SER A 19 -14.60 -9.97 -2.69
N SER A 20 -15.03 -8.82 -3.23
CA SER A 20 -16.33 -8.69 -3.91
C SER A 20 -16.31 -9.12 -5.38
N THR A 21 -15.12 -9.23 -6.00
CA THR A 21 -14.93 -9.60 -7.42
C THR A 21 -15.65 -10.91 -7.80
N ALA A 22 -15.48 -11.96 -7.01
CA ALA A 22 -16.12 -13.26 -7.24
C ALA A 22 -17.65 -13.15 -7.17
N GLY A 23 -18.18 -12.38 -6.21
CA GLY A 23 -19.61 -12.11 -6.06
C GLY A 23 -20.19 -11.37 -7.26
N LEU A 24 -19.50 -10.34 -7.75
CA LEU A 24 -19.88 -9.59 -8.94
C LEU A 24 -19.97 -10.49 -10.18
N VAL A 25 -18.93 -11.30 -10.43
CA VAL A 25 -18.87 -12.21 -11.58
C VAL A 25 -19.95 -13.29 -11.49
N SER A 26 -20.13 -13.89 -10.32
CA SER A 26 -21.14 -14.94 -10.12
C SER A 26 -22.56 -14.43 -10.36
N THR A 27 -22.90 -13.25 -9.84
CA THR A 27 -24.21 -12.61 -10.03
C THR A 27 -24.46 -12.35 -11.50
N ALA A 28 -23.52 -11.69 -12.20
CA ALA A 28 -23.66 -11.36 -13.61
C ALA A 28 -23.78 -12.62 -14.49
N ARG A 29 -22.99 -13.66 -14.21
CA ARG A 29 -23.04 -14.95 -14.92
C ARG A 29 -24.35 -15.69 -14.71
N ASN A 30 -24.90 -15.69 -13.49
CA ASN A 30 -26.14 -16.38 -13.19
C ASN A 30 -27.33 -15.73 -13.90
N LEU A 31 -27.43 -14.40 -13.85
CA LEU A 31 -28.46 -13.64 -14.57
C LEU A 31 -28.41 -13.90 -16.08
N PHE A 32 -27.21 -13.85 -16.68
CA PHE A 32 -27.04 -14.20 -18.09
C PHE A 32 -27.48 -15.62 -18.41
N ARG A 33 -27.14 -16.61 -17.57
CA ARG A 33 -27.51 -18.02 -17.80
C ARG A 33 -29.01 -18.24 -17.75
N GLU A 34 -29.70 -17.58 -16.82
CA GLU A 34 -31.15 -17.67 -16.68
C GLU A 34 -31.85 -17.13 -17.93
N GLU A 35 -31.48 -15.93 -18.40
CA GLU A 35 -32.04 -15.34 -19.61
C GLU A 35 -31.65 -16.11 -20.89
N ALA A 36 -30.39 -16.56 -20.98
CA ALA A 36 -29.95 -17.37 -22.11
C ALA A 36 -30.70 -18.71 -22.19
N SER A 37 -31.07 -19.30 -21.05
CA SER A 37 -31.89 -20.52 -21.01
C SER A 37 -33.28 -20.27 -21.59
N GLN A 38 -33.90 -19.12 -21.29
CA GLN A 38 -35.21 -18.75 -21.85
C GLN A 38 -35.13 -18.63 -23.38
N ILE A 39 -34.09 -17.99 -23.92
CA ILE A 39 -33.86 -17.90 -25.38
C ILE A 39 -33.70 -19.28 -26.01
N ASN A 40 -33.01 -20.22 -25.35
CA ASN A 40 -32.79 -21.56 -25.88
C ASN A 40 -34.07 -22.40 -25.90
N GLN A 41 -35.00 -22.16 -24.96
CA GLN A 41 -36.27 -22.87 -24.83
C GLN A 41 -37.40 -22.26 -25.66
N ASP A 42 -37.21 -21.04 -26.16
CA ASP A 42 -38.18 -20.33 -27.01
C ASP A 42 -38.43 -21.09 -28.33
N LYS A 43 -39.62 -21.68 -28.45
CA LYS A 43 -40.05 -22.48 -29.60
C LYS A 43 -40.37 -21.64 -30.83
N ASP A 44 -40.57 -20.33 -30.66
CA ASP A 44 -40.89 -19.42 -31.76
C ASP A 44 -39.62 -18.92 -32.49
N LEU A 45 -38.44 -19.21 -31.95
CA LEU A 45 -37.17 -18.87 -32.57
C LEU A 45 -36.57 -20.02 -33.36
N SER A 46 -36.16 -19.71 -34.59
CA SER A 46 -35.28 -20.57 -35.38
C SER A 46 -33.90 -20.71 -34.73
N PRO A 47 -33.11 -21.75 -35.06
CA PRO A 47 -31.75 -21.91 -34.54
C PRO A 47 -30.87 -20.65 -34.74
N THR A 48 -30.93 -20.05 -35.93
CA THR A 48 -30.22 -18.80 -36.25
C THR A 48 -30.74 -17.61 -35.43
N GLY A 49 -32.05 -17.55 -35.20
CA GLY A 49 -32.67 -16.51 -34.36
C GLY A 49 -32.24 -16.59 -32.90
N ARG A 50 -32.16 -17.80 -32.34
CA ARG A 50 -31.65 -18.05 -30.97
C ARG A 50 -30.21 -17.62 -30.83
N MET A 51 -29.36 -17.97 -31.81
CA MET A 51 -27.95 -17.57 -31.83
C MET A 51 -27.80 -16.05 -31.81
N LYS A 52 -28.48 -15.32 -32.71
CA LYS A 52 -28.42 -13.85 -32.75
C LYS A 52 -28.93 -13.19 -31.46
N LYS A 53 -30.04 -13.67 -30.91
CA LYS A 53 -30.55 -13.14 -29.62
C LYS A 53 -29.57 -13.40 -28.48
N ARG A 54 -28.93 -14.57 -28.47
CA ARG A 54 -27.93 -14.92 -27.46
C ARG A 54 -26.68 -14.04 -27.57
N GLU A 55 -26.19 -13.78 -28.78
CA GLU A 55 -25.07 -12.86 -29.01
C GLU A 55 -25.39 -11.44 -28.53
N ALA A 56 -26.60 -10.94 -28.83
CA ALA A 56 -27.05 -9.63 -28.35
C ALA A 56 -27.15 -9.59 -26.82
N LEU A 57 -27.70 -10.64 -26.20
CA LEU A 57 -27.78 -10.78 -24.75
C LEU A 57 -26.38 -10.81 -24.10
N GLN A 58 -25.47 -11.60 -24.69
CA GLN A 58 -24.09 -11.73 -24.25
C GLN A 58 -23.38 -10.37 -24.26
N LYS A 59 -23.59 -9.59 -25.31
CA LYS A 59 -23.06 -8.22 -25.43
C LYS A 59 -23.64 -7.28 -24.38
N GLN A 60 -24.97 -7.27 -24.21
CA GLN A 60 -25.65 -6.43 -23.23
C GLN A 60 -25.12 -6.68 -21.80
N TYR A 61 -25.02 -7.95 -21.41
CA TYR A 61 -24.49 -8.34 -20.10
C TYR A 61 -22.98 -8.08 -19.98
N GLY A 62 -22.22 -8.28 -21.05
CA GLY A 62 -20.80 -7.94 -21.12
C GLY A 62 -20.55 -6.44 -20.90
N GLU A 63 -21.30 -5.57 -21.57
CA GLU A 63 -21.21 -4.12 -21.40
C GLU A 63 -21.62 -3.67 -20.00
N ALA A 64 -22.70 -4.23 -19.46
CA ALA A 64 -23.11 -3.99 -18.08
C ALA A 64 -22.04 -4.43 -17.07
N PHE A 65 -21.37 -5.56 -17.32
CA PHE A 65 -20.24 -6.00 -16.52
C PHE A 65 -19.06 -5.01 -16.61
N ILE A 66 -18.72 -4.53 -17.81
CA ILE A 66 -17.64 -3.54 -18.00
C ILE A 66 -17.93 -2.25 -17.25
N LYS A 67 -19.18 -1.75 -17.27
CA LYS A 67 -19.57 -0.57 -16.48
C LYS A 67 -19.28 -0.76 -14.99
N ASN A 68 -19.67 -1.90 -14.42
CA ASN A 68 -19.36 -2.24 -13.03
C ASN A 68 -17.86 -2.39 -12.77
N ALA A 69 -17.13 -3.03 -13.70
CA ALA A 69 -15.69 -3.18 -13.61
C ALA A 69 -14.97 -1.82 -13.64
N ARG A 70 -15.45 -0.83 -14.43
CA ARG A 70 -14.91 0.54 -14.43
C ARG A 70 -15.03 1.18 -13.05
N GLN A 71 -16.23 1.13 -12.45
CA GLN A 71 -16.44 1.68 -11.11
C GLN A 71 -15.55 0.99 -10.07
N LEU A 72 -15.49 -0.34 -10.11
CA LEU A 72 -14.66 -1.12 -9.20
C LEU A 72 -13.17 -0.78 -9.33
N ARG A 73 -12.70 -0.60 -10.57
CA ARG A 73 -11.32 -0.21 -10.89
C ARG A 73 -11.01 1.19 -10.38
N GLU A 74 -11.90 2.14 -10.63
CA GLU A 74 -11.74 3.52 -10.19
C GLU A 74 -11.70 3.60 -8.65
N ASP A 75 -12.59 2.90 -7.96
CA ASP A 75 -12.63 2.86 -6.50
C ASP A 75 -11.38 2.18 -5.93
N TYR A 76 -10.88 1.13 -6.59
CA TYR A 76 -9.64 0.46 -6.22
C TYR A 76 -8.45 1.41 -6.35
N ASP A 77 -8.25 2.03 -7.51
CA ASP A 77 -7.14 2.94 -7.75
C ASP A 77 -7.20 4.16 -6.81
N LYS A 78 -8.40 4.71 -6.57
CA LYS A 78 -8.62 5.78 -5.57
C LYS A 78 -8.22 5.32 -4.17
N ALA A 79 -8.58 4.10 -3.76
CA ALA A 79 -8.23 3.59 -2.45
C ALA A 79 -6.71 3.34 -2.30
N VAL A 80 -6.03 2.86 -3.35
CA VAL A 80 -4.56 2.73 -3.37
C VAL A 80 -3.91 4.09 -3.18
N VAL A 81 -4.31 5.09 -3.97
CA VAL A 81 -3.75 6.45 -3.89
C VAL A 81 -4.00 7.07 -2.52
N LYS A 82 -5.22 6.98 -1.99
CA LYS A 82 -5.56 7.51 -0.67
C LYS A 82 -4.74 6.87 0.45
N ALA A 83 -4.61 5.54 0.44
CA ALA A 83 -3.78 4.82 1.40
C ALA A 83 -2.31 5.27 1.32
N SER A 84 -1.77 5.39 0.10
CA SER A 84 -0.39 5.82 -0.13
C SER A 84 -0.12 7.25 0.36
N VAL A 85 -1.00 8.20 0.01
CA VAL A 85 -0.85 9.61 0.41
C VAL A 85 -1.00 9.78 1.93
N ALA A 86 -1.96 9.08 2.55
CA ALA A 86 -2.12 9.12 4.00
C ALA A 86 -0.93 8.50 4.73
N ALA A 87 -0.37 7.40 4.21
CA ALA A 87 0.83 6.79 4.75
C ALA A 87 2.06 7.72 4.62
N GLU A 88 2.25 8.34 3.45
CA GLU A 88 3.31 9.32 3.23
C GLU A 88 3.20 10.52 4.17
N PHE A 89 1.98 11.01 4.42
CA PHE A 89 1.75 12.06 5.40
C PHE A 89 2.23 11.67 6.80
N LEU A 90 1.84 10.49 7.29
CA LEU A 90 2.24 10.00 8.61
C LEU A 90 3.76 9.81 8.74
N LEU A 91 4.41 9.34 7.67
CA LEU A 91 5.87 9.16 7.64
C LEU A 91 6.62 10.48 7.70
N ASN A 92 6.03 11.56 7.19
CA ASN A 92 6.59 12.91 7.21
C ASN A 92 6.17 13.73 8.43
N GLU A 93 5.09 13.33 9.11
CA GLU A 93 4.69 13.91 10.39
C GLU A 93 5.71 13.53 11.48
N GLY A 94 6.37 14.52 12.09
CA GLY A 94 7.31 14.22 13.18
C GLY A 94 6.59 13.66 14.41
N PRO A 95 7.22 12.77 15.21
CA PRO A 95 6.63 12.32 16.48
C PRO A 95 6.28 13.51 17.39
N ALA A 96 5.23 13.36 18.20
CA ALA A 96 4.79 14.40 19.11
C ALA A 96 5.91 14.84 20.06
N LYS A 97 6.15 16.15 20.15
CA LYS A 97 7.17 16.71 21.04
C LYS A 97 6.76 16.51 22.51
N PRO A 98 7.62 15.93 23.37
CA PRO A 98 7.33 15.77 24.79
C PRO A 98 7.44 17.12 25.53
N SER A 99 7.19 17.10 26.84
CA SER A 99 7.22 18.32 27.66
C SER A 99 8.57 19.08 27.53
N PRO A 100 8.57 20.42 27.59
CA PRO A 100 9.79 21.22 27.47
C PRO A 100 10.91 20.78 28.43
N THR A 101 10.56 20.38 29.66
CA THR A 101 11.52 19.89 30.66
C THR A 101 12.19 18.58 30.24
N LYS A 102 11.45 17.64 29.62
CA LYS A 102 12.02 16.39 29.10
C LYS A 102 12.97 16.68 27.94
N VAL A 103 12.58 17.56 27.03
CA VAL A 103 13.40 17.98 25.90
C VAL A 103 14.70 18.63 26.39
N ALA A 104 14.62 19.58 27.34
CA ALA A 104 15.80 20.24 27.89
C ALA A 104 16.73 19.27 28.64
N SER A 105 16.17 18.30 29.36
CA SER A 105 16.96 17.26 30.04
C SER A 105 17.71 16.39 29.05
N PHE A 106 17.02 15.94 27.99
CA PHE A 106 17.62 15.20 26.89
C PHE A 106 18.72 16.01 26.19
N GLU A 107 18.48 17.28 25.83
CA GLU A 107 19.45 18.12 25.13
C GLU A 107 20.73 18.29 25.96
N ARG A 108 20.60 18.47 27.28
CA ARG A 108 21.72 18.54 28.22
C ARG A 108 22.49 17.21 28.26
N GLU A 109 21.80 16.09 28.41
CA GLU A 109 22.43 14.76 28.46
C GLU A 109 23.09 14.38 27.13
N PHE A 110 22.46 14.71 26.01
CA PHE A 110 23.00 14.44 24.68
C PHE A 110 24.23 15.30 24.38
N SER A 111 24.21 16.57 24.81
CA SER A 111 25.39 17.44 24.72
C SER A 111 26.53 16.92 25.58
N ALA A 112 26.24 16.49 26.82
CA ALA A 112 27.24 15.87 27.69
C ALA A 112 27.84 14.60 27.06
N LEU A 113 27.01 13.73 26.47
CA LEU A 113 27.49 12.55 25.75
C LEU A 113 28.45 12.92 24.62
N LYS A 114 28.10 13.90 23.79
CA LYS A 114 28.98 14.32 22.68
C LYS A 114 30.32 14.81 23.19
N THR A 115 30.33 15.66 24.22
CA THR A 115 31.57 16.12 24.86
C THR A 115 32.37 14.95 25.43
N ASP A 116 31.71 14.03 26.14
CA ASP A 116 32.35 12.84 26.71
C ASP A 116 32.94 11.93 25.65
N LEU A 117 32.32 11.82 24.48
CA LEU A 117 32.84 11.05 23.36
C LEU A 117 34.02 11.76 22.69
N MET A 118 33.97 13.08 22.53
CA MET A 118 35.09 13.85 21.98
C MET A 118 36.37 13.74 22.83
N LEU A 119 36.22 13.58 24.15
CA LEU A 119 37.33 13.45 25.10
C LEU A 119 37.69 11.99 25.41
N GLU A 120 36.95 11.02 24.88
CA GLU A 120 37.19 9.60 25.12
C GLU A 120 38.38 9.10 24.31
N THR A 121 39.18 8.20 24.90
CA THR A 121 40.36 7.62 24.25
C THR A 121 40.20 6.12 24.00
N ARG A 122 39.17 5.49 24.58
CA ARG A 122 38.93 4.05 24.47
C ARG A 122 37.67 3.78 23.64
N PRO A 123 37.78 3.12 22.48
CA PRO A 123 36.64 2.92 21.58
C PRO A 123 35.56 2.02 22.18
N ASP A 124 35.93 1.01 23.00
CA ASP A 124 34.95 0.18 23.72
C ASP A 124 34.10 1.00 24.70
N ASN A 125 34.71 1.97 25.38
CA ASN A 125 33.98 2.84 26.30
C ASN A 125 33.07 3.82 25.56
N ALA A 126 33.57 4.37 24.45
CA ALA A 126 32.79 5.24 23.57
C ALA A 126 31.55 4.52 23.03
N MET A 127 31.72 3.29 22.52
CA MET A 127 30.62 2.46 22.02
C MET A 127 29.62 2.14 23.14
N ARG A 128 30.10 1.80 24.35
CA ARG A 128 29.23 1.50 25.50
C ARG A 128 28.39 2.71 25.92
N LYS A 129 28.99 3.90 25.99
CA LYS A 129 28.28 5.16 26.31
C LYS A 129 27.20 5.46 25.28
N LEU A 130 27.52 5.33 23.98
CA LEU A 130 26.56 5.52 22.89
C LEU A 130 25.39 4.52 22.98
N LYS A 131 25.68 3.22 23.15
CA LYS A 131 24.64 2.19 23.30
C LYS A 131 23.72 2.50 24.47
N ALA A 132 24.27 2.77 25.65
CA ALA A 132 23.48 3.08 26.85
C ALA A 132 22.59 4.30 26.65
N PHE A 133 23.11 5.36 26.03
CA PHE A 133 22.31 6.56 25.75
C PHE A 133 21.17 6.29 24.78
N ALA A 134 21.44 5.57 23.68
CA ALA A 134 20.45 5.17 22.69
C ALA A 134 19.36 4.25 23.28
N GLU A 135 19.75 3.31 24.15
CA GLU A 135 18.84 2.41 24.84
C GLU A 135 17.90 3.14 25.79
N ALA A 136 18.37 4.20 26.45
CA ALA A 136 17.56 5.02 27.36
C ALA A 136 16.45 5.84 26.66
N GLN A 137 16.56 6.08 25.35
CA GLN A 137 15.58 6.88 24.61
C GLN A 137 14.34 6.07 24.24
N ASN A 138 13.32 6.08 25.09
CA ASN A 138 12.04 5.40 24.85
C ASN A 138 10.98 6.31 24.20
N ASP A 139 11.24 7.61 24.11
CA ASP A 139 10.35 8.59 23.47
C ASP A 139 10.73 8.75 22.00
N ALA A 140 9.75 8.63 21.09
CA ALA A 140 10.01 8.63 19.66
C ALA A 140 10.58 9.97 19.15
N TYR A 141 10.16 11.09 19.73
CA TYR A 141 10.70 12.39 19.35
C TYR A 141 12.18 12.50 19.75
N LEU A 142 12.53 12.08 20.96
CA LEU A 142 13.92 12.12 21.44
C LEU A 142 14.81 11.13 20.67
N ALA A 143 14.33 9.91 20.42
CA ALA A 143 15.04 8.95 19.57
C ALA A 143 15.24 9.49 18.14
N LYS A 144 14.28 10.24 17.59
CA LYS A 144 14.44 10.92 16.30
C LYS A 144 15.53 11.99 16.33
N GLN A 145 15.66 12.75 17.41
CA GLN A 145 16.78 13.69 17.57
C GLN A 145 18.13 12.98 17.58
N VAL A 146 18.23 11.83 18.26
CA VAL A 146 19.44 10.99 18.21
C VAL A 146 19.71 10.50 16.79
N LEU A 147 18.68 10.03 16.07
CA LEU A 147 18.81 9.55 14.69
C LEU A 147 19.34 10.64 13.76
N ASN A 148 18.79 11.86 13.87
CA ASN A 148 19.14 12.99 13.01
C ASN A 148 20.62 13.40 13.16
N ASP A 149 21.19 13.20 14.35
CA ASP A 149 22.58 13.55 14.65
C ASP A 149 23.45 12.31 14.92
N PHE A 150 22.99 11.13 14.52
CA PHE A 150 23.68 9.88 14.81
C PHE A 150 25.06 9.84 14.13
N SER A 151 25.19 10.48 12.96
CA SER A 151 26.42 10.55 12.19
C SER A 151 27.56 11.22 12.96
N SER A 152 27.30 12.31 13.69
CA SER A 152 28.35 13.02 14.47
C SER A 152 28.87 12.16 15.63
N VAL A 153 27.97 11.42 16.26
CA VAL A 153 28.27 10.54 17.39
C VAL A 153 29.02 9.28 16.92
N VAL A 154 28.60 8.71 15.79
CA VAL A 154 29.31 7.60 15.11
C VAL A 154 30.71 8.00 14.71
N GLN A 155 30.87 9.18 14.11
CA GLN A 155 32.17 9.67 13.66
C GLN A 155 33.15 9.77 14.82
N SER A 156 32.69 10.28 15.97
CA SER A 156 33.49 10.33 17.21
C SER A 156 33.96 8.94 17.64
N VAL A 157 33.08 7.93 17.67
CA VAL A 157 33.46 6.54 18.02
C VAL A 157 34.47 5.96 17.02
N LEU A 158 34.26 6.19 15.72
CA LEU A 158 35.14 5.69 14.68
C LEU A 158 36.51 6.36 14.70
N ASP A 159 36.61 7.64 15.05
CA ASP A 159 37.88 8.35 15.12
C ASP A 159 38.72 7.89 16.32
N ILE A 160 38.08 7.62 17.46
CA ILE A 160 38.73 6.99 18.61
C ILE A 160 39.24 5.59 18.26
N ALA A 161 38.47 4.82 17.48
CA ALA A 161 38.83 3.45 17.09
C ALA A 161 40.01 3.38 16.10
N GLY A 162 40.31 4.45 15.36
CA GLY A 162 41.46 4.51 14.46
C GLY A 162 41.53 3.32 13.47
N PRO A 163 42.60 2.51 13.48
CA PRO A 163 42.71 1.33 12.62
C PRO A 163 41.67 0.23 12.87
N GLU A 164 41.08 0.17 14.08
CA GLU A 164 40.15 -0.89 14.50
C GLU A 164 38.67 -0.59 14.14
N LYS A 165 38.40 0.48 13.37
CA LYS A 165 37.04 0.89 12.97
C LYS A 165 36.14 -0.26 12.52
N ALA A 166 36.69 -1.24 11.79
CA ALA A 166 35.94 -2.39 11.26
C ALA A 166 35.24 -3.21 12.37
N LYS A 167 35.86 -3.33 13.55
CA LYS A 167 35.32 -4.06 14.70
C LYS A 167 34.02 -3.45 15.24
N TYR A 168 33.88 -2.12 15.16
CA TYR A 168 32.75 -1.38 15.75
C TYR A 168 31.59 -1.14 14.78
N LYS A 169 31.80 -1.37 13.47
CA LYS A 169 30.77 -1.09 12.45
C LYS A 169 29.47 -1.86 12.68
N LEU A 170 29.55 -3.15 13.01
CA LEU A 170 28.37 -3.98 13.25
C LEU A 170 27.58 -3.47 14.47
N ASP A 171 28.28 -3.10 15.53
CA ASP A 171 27.66 -2.55 16.74
C ASP A 171 26.97 -1.21 16.48
N LEU A 172 27.64 -0.32 15.73
CA LEU A 172 27.06 0.97 15.33
C LEU A 172 25.85 0.80 14.42
N GLN A 173 25.86 -0.19 13.52
CA GLN A 173 24.71 -0.55 12.68
C GLN A 173 23.54 -1.05 13.53
N ASN A 174 23.79 -1.92 14.51
CA ASN A 174 22.75 -2.41 15.41
C ASN A 174 22.15 -1.28 16.25
N THR A 175 22.99 -0.38 16.77
CA THR A 175 22.51 0.80 17.49
C THR A 175 21.71 1.74 16.59
N LEU A 176 22.14 1.96 15.34
CA LEU A 176 21.40 2.76 14.38
C LEU A 176 20.01 2.18 14.09
N THR A 177 19.93 0.87 13.87
CA THR A 177 18.65 0.17 13.65
C THR A 177 17.74 0.32 14.86
N SER A 178 18.26 0.09 16.07
CA SER A 178 17.47 0.25 17.30
C SER A 178 16.95 1.68 17.49
N VAL A 179 17.80 2.70 17.28
CA VAL A 179 17.39 4.10 17.37
C VAL A 179 16.33 4.43 16.31
N ARG A 180 16.50 3.94 15.08
CA ARG A 180 15.52 4.12 14.00
C ARG A 180 14.17 3.52 14.37
N ASP A 181 14.15 2.30 14.90
CA ASP A 181 12.91 1.61 15.30
C ASP A 181 12.18 2.34 16.43
N LYS A 182 12.92 2.98 17.35
CA LYS A 182 12.34 3.79 18.42
C LYS A 182 11.94 5.19 17.96
N SER A 183 12.53 5.70 16.88
CA SER A 183 12.23 7.04 16.36
C SER A 183 10.88 7.15 15.62
N MET A 184 10.18 6.03 15.45
CA MET A 184 8.90 5.94 14.77
C MET A 184 7.81 5.50 15.75
N THR A 185 6.64 6.13 15.66
CA THR A 185 5.44 5.63 16.34
C THR A 185 4.94 4.33 15.68
N ASP A 186 4.07 3.59 16.36
CA ASP A 186 3.47 2.38 15.79
C ASP A 186 2.64 2.68 14.54
N GLU A 187 1.96 3.84 14.52
CA GLU A 187 1.25 4.34 13.35
C GLU A 187 2.19 4.58 12.16
N GLN A 188 3.38 5.15 12.42
CA GLN A 188 4.39 5.39 11.39
C GLN A 188 5.01 4.09 10.88
N LYS A 189 5.25 3.10 11.75
CA LYS A 189 5.71 1.78 11.32
C LYS A 189 4.69 1.13 10.40
N LYS A 190 3.42 1.19 10.77
CA LYS A 190 2.32 0.68 9.93
C LYS A 190 2.22 1.44 8.61
N ALA A 191 2.38 2.76 8.63
CA ALA A 191 2.42 3.58 7.42
C ALA A 191 3.58 3.17 6.50
N GLN A 192 4.75 2.84 7.05
CA GLN A 192 5.89 2.37 6.27
C GLN A 192 5.59 1.05 5.54
N GLU A 193 4.99 0.08 6.25
CA GLU A 193 4.57 -1.20 5.66
C GLU A 193 3.55 -0.99 4.54
N ILE A 194 2.53 -0.17 4.79
CA ILE A 194 1.45 0.09 3.84
C ILE A 194 1.99 0.83 2.61
N HIS A 195 2.79 1.88 2.81
CA HIS A 195 3.37 2.65 1.72
C HIS A 195 4.23 1.76 0.79
N ALA A 196 5.05 0.88 1.36
CA ALA A 196 5.83 -0.09 0.59
C ALA A 196 4.95 -1.09 -0.19
N GLY A 197 3.82 -1.51 0.41
CA GLY A 197 2.86 -2.39 -0.24
C GLY A 197 2.06 -1.73 -1.37
N MET A 198 1.65 -0.47 -1.19
CA MET A 198 0.78 0.25 -2.14
C MET A 198 1.42 0.45 -3.51
N ALA A 199 2.75 0.58 -3.58
CA ALA A 199 3.48 0.65 -4.85
C ALA A 199 3.23 -0.57 -5.76
N ASN A 200 3.03 -1.76 -5.17
CA ASN A 200 2.74 -3.00 -5.91
C ASN A 200 1.25 -3.20 -6.17
N GLU A 201 0.38 -2.43 -5.52
CA GLU A 201 -1.07 -2.50 -5.69
C GLU A 201 -1.54 -1.58 -6.82
N PHE A 202 -0.87 -0.45 -7.04
CA PHE A 202 -1.21 0.43 -8.14
C PHE A 202 -1.03 -0.28 -9.49
N GLY A 203 -2.05 -0.25 -10.35
CA GLY A 203 -1.99 -0.93 -11.65
C GLY A 203 -2.18 -2.45 -11.59
N ARG A 204 -2.31 -3.06 -10.40
CA ARG A 204 -2.54 -4.50 -10.25
C ARG A 204 -3.87 -4.93 -10.87
N ASP A 205 -3.88 -6.13 -11.43
CA ASP A 205 -5.10 -6.75 -11.95
C ASP A 205 -6.03 -7.15 -10.79
N ILE A 206 -7.31 -6.76 -10.91
CA ILE A 206 -8.37 -7.06 -9.93
C ILE A 206 -8.95 -8.45 -10.22
N PHE A 207 -9.13 -8.79 -11.49
CA PHE A 207 -9.55 -10.10 -11.98
C PHE A 207 -8.31 -10.84 -12.50
N LEU A 208 -7.79 -11.82 -11.76
CA LEU A 208 -6.53 -12.47 -12.12
C LEU A 208 -6.61 -13.14 -13.52
N PRO A 209 -5.64 -12.94 -14.44
CA PRO A 209 -5.69 -13.45 -15.82
C PRO A 209 -5.82 -14.98 -16.01
N ASN A 210 -5.66 -15.76 -14.95
CA ASN A 210 -5.92 -17.21 -14.91
C ASN A 210 -6.83 -17.60 -13.72
N GLY A 211 -7.53 -16.63 -13.16
CA GLY A 211 -8.45 -16.81 -12.04
C GLY A 211 -9.76 -17.44 -12.49
N ILE A 212 -10.48 -18.00 -11.52
CA ILE A 212 -11.82 -18.57 -11.75
C ILE A 212 -12.76 -17.48 -12.26
N GLU A 213 -12.59 -16.25 -11.78
CA GLU A 213 -13.35 -15.07 -12.17
C GLU A 213 -13.15 -14.75 -13.65
N PHE A 214 -11.90 -14.69 -14.11
CA PHE A 214 -11.58 -14.39 -15.50
C PHE A 214 -12.17 -15.43 -16.45
N ASN A 215 -12.00 -16.72 -16.11
CA ASN A 215 -12.58 -17.82 -16.88
C ASN A 215 -14.10 -17.74 -16.92
N ALA A 216 -14.75 -17.42 -15.80
CA ALA A 216 -16.19 -17.26 -15.74
C ALA A 216 -16.72 -16.08 -16.58
N ILE A 217 -15.98 -14.96 -16.61
CA ILE A 217 -16.28 -13.81 -17.49
C ILE A 217 -16.14 -14.23 -18.95
N GLN A 218 -15.05 -14.93 -19.31
CA GLN A 218 -14.81 -15.39 -20.67
C GLN A 218 -15.89 -16.38 -21.15
N GLU A 219 -16.31 -17.31 -20.30
CA GLU A 219 -17.37 -18.28 -20.62
C GLU A 219 -18.74 -17.61 -20.80
N ALA A 220 -19.05 -16.62 -19.98
CA ALA A 220 -20.37 -15.98 -19.98
C ALA A 220 -20.49 -14.91 -21.06
N PHE A 221 -19.51 -14.01 -21.15
CA PHE A 221 -19.57 -12.80 -21.96
C PHE A 221 -18.63 -12.84 -23.16
N GLY A 222 -17.60 -13.69 -23.14
CA GLY A 222 -16.64 -13.82 -24.23
C GLY A 222 -15.27 -13.22 -23.90
N ALA A 223 -14.28 -13.58 -24.73
CA ALA A 223 -12.88 -13.21 -24.50
C ALA A 223 -12.61 -11.70 -24.56
N GLU A 224 -13.40 -10.95 -25.32
CA GLU A 224 -13.30 -9.49 -25.43
C GLU A 224 -13.54 -8.82 -24.07
N PHE A 225 -14.67 -9.12 -23.42
CA PHE A 225 -15.01 -8.56 -22.12
C PHE A 225 -14.07 -9.06 -21.01
N ALA A 226 -13.62 -10.32 -21.07
CA ALA A 226 -12.63 -10.84 -20.13
C ALA A 226 -11.32 -10.05 -20.18
N ARG A 227 -10.79 -9.78 -21.38
CA ARG A 227 -9.57 -8.96 -21.55
C ARG A 227 -9.77 -7.52 -21.08
N ALA A 228 -10.97 -6.97 -21.25
CA ALA A 228 -11.31 -5.63 -20.81
C ALA A 228 -11.56 -5.53 -19.29
N ALA A 229 -11.78 -6.62 -18.57
CA ALA A 229 -12.17 -6.61 -17.15
C ALA A 229 -11.18 -5.86 -16.23
N ASN A 230 -9.88 -5.97 -16.47
CA ASN A 230 -8.84 -5.28 -15.68
C ASN A 230 -8.49 -3.88 -16.19
N LYS A 231 -8.83 -3.58 -17.45
CA LYS A 231 -8.62 -2.28 -18.07
C LYS A 231 -9.90 -1.77 -18.73
N PRO A 232 -11.01 -1.68 -17.97
CA PRO A 232 -12.33 -1.44 -18.54
C PRO A 232 -12.50 -0.01 -19.08
N GLN A 233 -11.60 0.91 -18.72
CA GLN A 233 -11.53 2.27 -19.25
C GLN A 233 -11.13 2.34 -20.73
N TYR A 234 -10.48 1.31 -21.28
CA TYR A 234 -10.11 1.27 -22.71
C TYR A 234 -11.15 0.55 -23.58
N TYR A 235 -12.18 -0.04 -22.96
CA TYR A 235 -13.30 -0.60 -23.69
C TYR A 235 -14.22 0.52 -24.14
N VAL A 236 -14.62 0.60 -25.40
CA VAL A 236 -15.58 1.61 -25.88
C VAL A 236 -16.98 1.01 -25.90
N LEU A 237 -17.85 1.50 -25.04
CA LEU A 237 -19.24 1.05 -24.96
C LEU A 237 -20.03 1.51 -26.20
N GLU A 238 -21.06 0.78 -26.60
CA GLU A 238 -21.87 1.18 -27.77
C GLU A 238 -22.49 2.58 -27.63
N GLU A 239 -23.00 2.91 -26.45
CA GLU A 239 -23.58 4.23 -26.16
C GLU A 239 -22.57 5.38 -26.34
N GLU A 240 -21.28 5.13 -26.13
CA GLU A 240 -20.20 6.11 -26.29
C GLU A 240 -19.86 6.34 -27.77
N LYS A 241 -20.00 5.31 -28.61
CA LYS A 241 -19.74 5.39 -30.06
C LYS A 241 -20.78 6.26 -30.78
N THR A 242 -22.02 6.26 -30.30
CA THR A 242 -23.10 7.09 -30.85
C THR A 242 -22.95 8.59 -30.55
N ASN A 243 -22.24 8.96 -29.48
CA ASN A 243 -22.03 10.37 -29.10
C ASN A 243 -20.85 11.04 -29.82
N GLU A 244 -19.94 10.28 -30.42
CA GLU A 244 -18.82 10.83 -31.22
C GLU A 244 -19.22 11.12 -32.68
N GLN A 245 -20.43 10.75 -33.10
CA GLN A 245 -20.94 10.95 -34.46
C GLN A 245 -22.07 11.99 -34.54
N GLY A 246 -22.35 12.71 -33.45
CA GLY A 246 -23.39 13.75 -33.33
C GLY A 246 -22.83 15.17 -33.28
#